data_AF-A0A447UMK3-F1
#
_entry.id   AF-A0A447UMK3-F1
#
_cell.length_a   1.000
_cell.length_b   1.000
_cell.length_c   1.000
_cell.angle_alpha   90.00
_cell.angle_beta   90.00
_cell.angle_gamma   90.00
#
_symmetry.space_group_name_H-M   'P 1'
#
loop_
_entity.id
_entity.type
_entity.pdbx_description
1 polymer ?
#
loop_
_entity_poly.entity_id
_entity_poly.type
_entity_poly.pdbx_seq_one_letter_code
_entity_poly.pdbx_strand_id
1 'polypeptide(L)'
;MKLTAFVLALMPGIVFASSWTSQGFPPFTAEGTGKFVSHAALTKGTRPLTLHIDQQCWQTADAIKLNQMLSLKPCEGTPPQWRLFKDGDYSLEIDTRSGTPTLTLSIKSTRRSRRQHGAPVPDVERLAADPGGESHLPGRRCRARLLQPANRYR
;
A
#
# COMPACT_ATOMS: atom_id res chain seq x y z
N MET A 1 8.61 45.60 -41.34
CA MET A 1 7.33 45.26 -40.67
C MET A 1 7.53 43.92 -39.97
N LYS A 2 7.28 43.85 -38.65
CA LYS A 2 7.66 42.70 -37.80
C LYS A 2 6.42 41.83 -37.61
N LEU A 3 6.43 40.61 -38.17
CA LEU A 3 5.36 39.64 -38.00
C LEU A 3 5.48 39.04 -36.60
N THR A 4 4.60 39.45 -35.70
CA THR A 4 4.49 38.88 -34.35
C THR A 4 3.82 37.51 -34.48
N ALA A 5 4.61 36.45 -34.46
CA ALA A 5 4.12 35.09 -34.37
C ALA A 5 3.50 34.89 -32.96
N PHE A 6 2.17 34.81 -32.91
CA PHE A 6 1.45 34.30 -31.75
C PHE A 6 1.74 32.80 -31.64
N VAL A 7 2.72 32.44 -30.82
CA VAL A 7 2.94 31.06 -30.39
C VAL A 7 1.78 30.70 -29.46
N LEU A 8 0.78 30.00 -30.00
CA LEU A 8 -0.18 29.27 -29.19
C LEU A 8 0.61 28.20 -28.42
N ALA A 9 0.87 28.46 -27.14
CA ALA A 9 1.42 27.47 -26.23
C ALA A 9 0.46 26.27 -26.20
N LEU A 10 0.87 25.16 -26.82
CA LEU A 10 0.31 23.85 -26.55
C LEU A 10 0.50 23.59 -25.05
N MET A 11 -0.53 23.88 -24.27
CA MET A 11 -0.63 23.39 -22.91
C MET A 11 -0.75 21.86 -23.01
N PRO A 12 0.19 21.07 -22.46
CA PRO A 12 0.00 19.64 -22.37
C PRO A 12 -1.27 19.42 -21.56
N GLY A 13 -2.25 18.74 -22.16
CA GLY A 13 -3.46 18.32 -21.47
C GLY A 13 -3.03 17.45 -20.30
N ILE A 14 -3.13 17.98 -19.09
CA ILE A 14 -2.96 17.20 -17.86
C ILE A 14 -4.13 16.22 -17.87
N VAL A 15 -3.86 14.99 -18.26
CA VAL A 15 -4.80 13.90 -18.07
C VAL A 15 -4.78 13.64 -16.56
N PHE A 16 -5.67 14.29 -15.84
CA PHE A 16 -5.95 13.91 -14.46
C PHE A 16 -6.50 12.49 -14.55
N ALA A 17 -5.67 11.51 -14.16
CA ALA A 17 -6.19 10.21 -13.83
C ALA A 17 -7.08 10.44 -12.61
N SER A 18 -8.40 10.49 -12.83
CA SER A 18 -9.40 10.63 -11.78
C SER A 18 -9.19 9.50 -10.79
N SER A 19 -8.54 9.81 -9.68
CA SER A 19 -8.20 8.83 -8.66
C SER A 19 -9.20 8.96 -7.54
N TRP A 20 -9.76 7.81 -7.17
CA TRP A 20 -10.59 7.73 -5.98
C TRP A 20 -9.70 7.94 -4.75
N THR A 21 -10.24 8.65 -3.76
CA THR A 21 -9.60 8.88 -2.47
C THR A 21 -10.61 8.68 -1.35
N SER A 22 -10.12 8.27 -0.17
CA SER A 22 -10.95 8.09 1.03
C SER A 22 -10.13 8.48 2.25
N GLN A 23 -10.79 9.05 3.25
CA GLN A 23 -10.11 9.37 4.51
C GLN A 23 -9.59 8.08 5.18
N GLY A 24 -8.33 8.10 5.60
CA GLY A 24 -7.68 6.94 6.24
C GLY A 24 -7.20 5.85 5.27
N PHE A 25 -7.29 6.09 3.96
CA PHE A 25 -6.76 5.20 2.93
C PHE A 25 -5.79 5.94 2.01
N PRO A 26 -4.76 5.25 1.48
CA PRO A 26 -3.98 5.81 0.39
C PRO A 26 -4.85 5.97 -0.87
N PRO A 27 -4.41 6.78 -1.85
CA PRO A 27 -5.08 6.89 -3.15
C PRO A 27 -5.33 5.52 -3.78
N PHE A 28 -6.50 5.35 -4.40
CA PHE A 28 -6.87 4.08 -4.99
C PHE A 28 -6.04 3.80 -6.23
N THR A 29 -5.67 2.54 -6.41
CA THR A 29 -4.97 2.04 -7.60
C THR A 29 -5.98 1.39 -8.53
N ALA A 30 -5.90 1.69 -9.83
CA ALA A 30 -6.70 1.00 -10.84
C ALA A 30 -6.14 -0.42 -11.07
N GLU A 31 -6.94 -1.45 -10.81
CA GLU A 31 -6.56 -2.87 -11.05
C GLU A 31 -7.10 -3.40 -12.38
N GLY A 32 -7.96 -2.64 -13.05
CA GLY A 32 -8.55 -2.99 -14.34
C GLY A 32 -9.54 -1.93 -14.80
N THR A 33 -10.26 -2.22 -15.89
CA THR A 33 -11.25 -1.28 -16.44
C THR A 33 -12.39 -1.05 -15.46
N GLY A 34 -12.43 0.13 -14.86
CA GLY A 34 -13.48 0.53 -13.92
C GLY A 34 -13.42 -0.14 -12.56
N LYS A 35 -12.28 -0.75 -12.18
CA LYS A 35 -12.06 -1.32 -10.84
C LYS A 35 -10.89 -0.62 -10.16
N PHE A 36 -11.15 -0.09 -8.96
CA PHE A 36 -10.18 0.65 -8.16
C PHE A 36 -10.08 0.05 -6.77
N VAL A 37 -8.87 -0.15 -6.27
CA VAL A 37 -8.64 -0.79 -4.97
C VAL A 37 -7.73 0.05 -4.09
N SER A 38 -8.02 0.09 -2.80
CA SER A 38 -7.16 0.68 -1.78
C SER A 38 -7.16 -0.18 -0.52
N HIS A 39 -6.02 -0.22 0.17
CA HIS A 39 -5.85 -0.99 1.39
C HIS A 39 -5.23 -0.14 2.50
N ALA A 40 -5.74 -0.29 3.71
CA ALA A 40 -5.19 0.37 4.89
C ALA A 40 -5.43 -0.45 6.16
N ALA A 41 -4.47 -0.40 7.07
CA ALA A 41 -4.64 -0.92 8.42
C ALA A 41 -5.45 0.10 9.24
N LEU A 42 -6.60 -0.31 9.75
CA LEU A 42 -7.47 0.55 10.55
C LEU A 42 -7.72 -0.03 11.93
N THR A 43 -7.82 0.87 12.91
CA THR A 43 -8.18 0.55 14.29
C THR A 43 -9.69 0.58 14.49
N LYS A 44 -10.18 -0.19 15.46
CA LYS A 44 -11.57 -0.23 15.93
C LYS A 44 -12.04 1.18 16.29
N GLY A 45 -13.25 1.51 15.86
CA GLY A 45 -13.83 2.83 16.11
C GLY A 45 -14.96 3.14 15.15
N THR A 46 -15.57 4.31 15.33
CA THR A 46 -16.55 4.86 14.40
C THR A 46 -15.89 5.96 13.61
N ARG A 47 -16.02 5.92 12.28
CA ARG A 47 -15.48 6.96 11.39
C ARG A 47 -16.45 7.26 10.26
N PRO A 48 -16.48 8.50 9.74
CA PRO A 48 -17.18 8.77 8.49
C PRO A 48 -16.51 8.02 7.34
N LEU A 49 -17.32 7.45 6.44
CA LEU A 49 -16.83 6.88 5.19
C LEU A 49 -17.35 7.72 4.02
N THR A 50 -16.43 8.43 3.40
CA THR A 50 -16.69 9.29 2.24
C THR A 50 -15.61 9.05 1.22
N LEU A 51 -16.01 8.93 -0.03
CA LEU A 51 -15.15 8.75 -1.17
C LEU A 51 -15.14 10.05 -1.98
N HIS A 52 -13.98 10.43 -2.51
CA HIS A 52 -13.88 11.55 -3.43
C HIS A 52 -13.24 11.08 -4.74
N ILE A 53 -13.77 11.57 -5.85
CA ILE A 53 -13.16 11.48 -7.17
C ILE A 53 -13.24 12.84 -7.82
N ASP A 54 -12.09 13.35 -8.26
CA ASP A 54 -11.92 14.72 -8.76
C ASP A 54 -12.46 15.77 -7.76
N GLN A 55 -13.61 16.37 -8.05
CA GLN A 55 -14.29 17.35 -7.20
C GLN A 55 -15.64 16.84 -6.65
N GLN A 56 -15.96 15.57 -6.88
CA GLN A 56 -17.22 14.97 -6.49
C GLN A 56 -17.08 14.14 -5.21
N CYS A 57 -18.05 14.32 -4.32
CA CYS A 57 -18.18 13.57 -3.08
C CYS A 57 -19.20 12.44 -3.25
N TRP A 58 -18.83 11.25 -2.83
CA TRP A 58 -19.63 10.04 -2.89
C TRP A 58 -19.73 9.38 -1.50
N GLN A 59 -20.92 8.89 -1.18
CA GLN A 59 -21.22 8.14 0.04
C GLN A 59 -22.02 6.88 -0.29
N THR A 60 -22.06 5.94 0.66
CA THR A 60 -22.89 4.74 0.52
C THR A 60 -24.37 5.11 0.63
N ALA A 61 -25.20 4.54 -0.24
CA ALA A 61 -26.65 4.74 -0.21
C ALA A 61 -27.30 4.06 1.01
N ASP A 62 -26.74 2.92 1.41
CA ASP A 62 -27.21 2.08 2.50
C ASP A 62 -26.20 2.01 3.66
N ALA A 63 -26.63 1.39 4.77
CA ALA A 63 -25.75 1.12 5.90
C ALA A 63 -24.51 0.32 5.49
N ILE A 64 -23.35 0.73 6.00
CA ILE A 64 -22.05 0.16 5.63
C ILE A 64 -21.90 -1.25 6.20
N LYS A 65 -21.75 -2.23 5.31
CA LYS A 65 -21.55 -3.65 5.65
C LYS A 65 -20.31 -4.22 4.97
N LEU A 66 -19.63 -5.12 5.65
CA LEU A 66 -18.47 -5.83 5.09
C LEU A 66 -18.92 -6.91 4.09
N ASN A 67 -18.08 -7.16 3.10
CA ASN A 67 -18.21 -8.15 2.03
C ASN A 67 -19.54 -8.04 1.25
N GLN A 68 -20.08 -6.82 1.15
CA GLN A 68 -21.29 -6.52 0.40
C GLN A 68 -21.01 -5.41 -0.60
N MET A 69 -21.66 -5.48 -1.76
CA MET A 69 -21.66 -4.40 -2.74
C MET A 69 -22.62 -3.32 -2.25
N LEU A 70 -22.09 -2.13 -1.99
CA LEU A 70 -22.84 -0.97 -1.54
C LEU A 70 -22.92 0.03 -2.68
N SER A 71 -24.13 0.37 -3.12
CA SER A 71 -24.31 1.41 -4.13
C SER A 71 -23.83 2.75 -3.58
N LEU A 72 -23.09 3.50 -4.39
CA LEU A 72 -22.68 4.85 -4.06
C LEU A 72 -23.66 5.86 -4.63
N LYS A 73 -23.90 6.92 -3.86
CA LYS A 73 -24.66 8.09 -4.26
C LYS A 73 -23.85 9.36 -3.98
N PRO A 74 -24.13 10.48 -4.65
CA PRO A 74 -23.56 11.77 -4.29
C PRO A 74 -23.79 12.06 -2.80
N CYS A 75 -22.85 12.77 -2.18
CA CYS A 75 -22.96 13.16 -0.78
C CYS A 75 -24.19 14.04 -0.56
N GLU A 76 -25.02 13.63 0.40
CA GLU A 76 -26.25 14.31 0.80
C GLU A 76 -26.30 14.30 2.33
N GLY A 77 -26.36 15.50 2.93
CA GLY A 77 -26.48 15.65 4.38
C GLY A 77 -25.27 15.12 5.15
N THR A 78 -25.52 14.28 6.16
CA THR A 78 -24.49 13.77 7.08
C THR A 78 -23.87 12.47 6.55
N PRO A 79 -22.53 12.36 6.51
CA PRO A 79 -21.86 11.15 6.05
C PRO A 79 -22.22 9.90 6.87
N PRO A 80 -22.43 8.74 6.23
CA PRO A 80 -22.71 7.50 6.93
C PRO A 80 -21.54 7.11 7.84
N GLN A 81 -21.88 6.74 9.07
CA GLN A 81 -20.90 6.35 10.08
C GLN A 81 -20.54 4.87 9.92
N TRP A 82 -19.28 4.61 9.57
CA TRP A 82 -18.73 3.27 9.52
C TRP A 82 -18.26 2.85 10.92
N ARG A 83 -18.89 1.84 11.49
CA ARG A 83 -18.48 1.24 12.76
C ARG A 83 -17.61 0.02 12.52
N LEU A 84 -16.34 0.13 12.90
CA LEU A 84 -15.38 -0.96 12.82
C LEU A 84 -15.34 -1.67 14.16
N PHE A 85 -15.60 -2.98 14.12
CA PHE A 85 -15.73 -3.79 15.33
C PHE A 85 -14.40 -4.31 15.87
N LYS A 86 -13.35 -4.32 15.03
CA LYS A 86 -12.01 -4.79 15.37
C LYS A 86 -10.95 -4.06 14.55
N ASP A 87 -9.71 -4.19 14.97
CA ASP A 87 -8.55 -3.76 14.20
C ASP A 87 -8.28 -4.73 13.05
N GLY A 88 -7.78 -4.24 11.92
CA GLY A 88 -7.37 -5.11 10.82
C GLY A 88 -6.96 -4.39 9.54
N ASP A 89 -6.51 -5.18 8.56
CA ASP A 89 -6.21 -4.72 7.22
C ASP A 89 -7.50 -4.67 6.39
N TYR A 90 -7.99 -3.48 6.12
CA TYR A 90 -9.20 -3.25 5.34
C TYR A 90 -8.88 -3.02 3.87
N SER A 91 -9.76 -3.50 3.01
CA SER A 91 -9.72 -3.35 1.56
C SER A 91 -10.99 -2.65 1.10
N LEU A 92 -10.84 -1.59 0.32
CA LEU A 92 -11.93 -0.90 -0.35
C LEU A 92 -11.78 -1.16 -1.84
N GLU A 93 -12.84 -1.66 -2.46
CA GLU A 93 -12.91 -1.91 -3.89
C GLU A 93 -14.08 -1.12 -4.48
N ILE A 94 -13.81 -0.28 -5.46
CA ILE A 94 -14.81 0.49 -6.19
C ILE A 94 -14.95 -0.10 -7.59
N ASP A 95 -16.17 -0.43 -7.98
CA ASP A 95 -16.52 -0.91 -9.31
C ASP A 95 -17.48 0.07 -9.99
N THR A 96 -17.04 0.65 -11.11
CA THR A 96 -17.79 1.65 -11.90
C THR A 96 -18.35 1.08 -13.21
N ARG A 97 -18.30 -0.24 -13.42
CA ARG A 97 -18.66 -0.87 -14.71
C ARG A 97 -20.17 -0.93 -14.95
N SER A 98 -20.97 -0.88 -13.90
CA SER A 98 -22.43 -1.02 -13.94
C SER A 98 -23.17 0.31 -14.14
N GLY A 99 -22.47 1.42 -14.38
CA GLY A 99 -23.05 2.75 -14.54
C GLY A 99 -23.39 3.47 -13.23
N THR A 100 -23.68 2.72 -12.15
CA THR A 100 -23.69 3.24 -10.77
C THR A 100 -22.46 2.73 -10.05
N PRO A 101 -21.55 3.60 -9.56
CA PRO A 101 -20.37 3.13 -8.86
C PRO A 101 -20.76 2.40 -7.57
N THR A 102 -20.16 1.23 -7.35
CA THR A 102 -20.41 0.38 -6.17
C THR A 102 -19.13 0.24 -5.36
N LEU A 103 -19.27 0.14 -4.04
CA LEU A 103 -18.19 -0.01 -3.09
C LEU A 103 -18.31 -1.35 -2.37
N THR A 104 -17.24 -2.13 -2.35
CA THR A 104 -17.13 -3.33 -1.53
C THR A 104 -16.05 -3.12 -0.47
N LEU A 105 -16.43 -3.25 0.80
CA LEU A 105 -15.50 -3.21 1.93
C LEU A 105 -15.21 -4.62 2.42
N SER A 106 -13.94 -5.01 2.47
CA SER A 106 -13.52 -6.32 2.96
C SER A 106 -12.45 -6.18 4.03
N ILE A 107 -12.36 -7.15 4.94
CA ILE A 107 -11.24 -7.25 5.89
C ILE A 107 -10.41 -8.46 5.53
N LYS A 108 -9.10 -8.27 5.36
CA LYS A 108 -8.16 -9.37 5.18
C LYS A 108 -8.10 -10.12 6.50
N SER A 109 -8.67 -11.32 6.52
CA SER A 109 -8.57 -12.19 7.69
C SER A 109 -7.09 -12.48 7.93
N THR A 110 -6.57 -12.07 9.08
CA THR A 110 -5.23 -12.41 9.51
C THR A 110 -5.18 -13.91 9.84
N ARG A 111 -4.88 -14.70 8.81
CA ARG A 111 -3.77 -15.63 8.92
C ARG A 111 -2.66 -15.03 8.06
N ARG A 112 -1.69 -14.36 8.70
CA ARG A 112 -0.44 -13.88 8.10
C ARG A 112 -0.52 -12.55 7.33
N SER A 113 -0.71 -11.44 8.08
CA SER A 113 -0.18 -10.14 7.66
C SER A 113 1.30 -10.06 8.05
N ARG A 114 2.16 -10.74 7.28
CA ARG A 114 3.60 -10.48 7.23
C ARG A 114 3.98 -10.62 5.77
N ARG A 115 4.55 -9.56 5.18
CA ARG A 115 4.96 -9.38 3.77
C ARG A 115 3.98 -8.64 2.87
N GLN A 116 3.64 -7.38 3.16
CA GLN A 116 3.29 -6.41 2.11
C GLN A 116 3.88 -5.01 2.42
N HIS A 117 5.09 -4.97 2.99
CA HIS A 117 5.98 -3.83 2.85
C HIS A 117 7.14 -4.29 1.97
N GLY A 118 6.95 -4.15 0.66
CA GLY A 118 8.06 -4.16 -0.28
C GLY A 118 8.84 -2.85 -0.12
N ALA A 119 9.70 -2.79 0.89
CA ALA A 119 10.84 -1.89 0.83
C ALA A 119 11.80 -2.46 -0.22
N PRO A 120 12.41 -1.63 -1.09
CA PRO A 120 13.40 -2.09 -2.03
C PRO A 120 14.56 -2.74 -1.27
N VAL A 121 14.94 -3.95 -1.68
CA VAL A 121 16.14 -4.64 -1.20
C VAL A 121 17.33 -3.77 -1.64
N PRO A 122 18.19 -3.26 -0.73
CA PRO A 122 19.44 -2.66 -1.17
C PRO A 122 20.28 -3.75 -1.83
N ASP A 123 20.67 -3.47 -3.06
CA ASP A 123 21.62 -4.25 -3.85
C ASP A 123 22.86 -4.52 -3.00
N VAL A 124 23.19 -5.80 -2.81
CA VAL A 124 24.45 -6.19 -2.19
C VAL A 124 25.55 -5.96 -3.22
N GLU A 125 25.98 -4.70 -3.31
CA GLU A 125 27.23 -4.31 -3.97
C GLU A 125 28.34 -5.16 -3.37
N ARG A 126 28.83 -6.05 -4.23
CA ARG A 126 29.78 -7.12 -3.93
C ARG A 126 31.15 -6.49 -3.75
N LEU A 127 31.42 -6.01 -2.54
CA LEU A 127 32.72 -5.45 -2.19
C LEU A 127 33.80 -6.55 -2.15
N ALA A 128 34.83 -6.33 -2.96
CA ALA A 128 36.21 -6.81 -2.84
C ALA A 128 36.50 -8.31 -3.04
N ALA A 129 36.98 -8.63 -4.25
CA ALA A 129 38.00 -9.66 -4.44
C ALA A 129 39.22 -8.99 -5.10
N ASP A 130 40.14 -8.52 -4.26
CA ASP A 130 41.56 -8.39 -4.61
C ASP A 130 42.34 -8.95 -3.42
N PRO A 131 43.23 -9.94 -3.67
CA PRO A 131 44.52 -9.80 -3.02
C PRO A 131 45.64 -10.25 -3.95
N GLY A 132 46.35 -9.28 -4.52
CA GLY A 132 47.77 -9.41 -4.84
C GLY A 132 48.59 -8.57 -3.85
N GLY A 133 49.42 -9.19 -2.99
CA GLY A 133 50.29 -8.42 -2.10
C GLY A 133 50.94 -9.22 -0.98
N GLU A 134 52.05 -9.85 -1.31
CA GLU A 134 53.02 -10.57 -0.47
C GLU A 134 53.62 -9.71 0.66
N SER A 135 53.83 -10.28 1.87
CA SER A 135 54.99 -10.04 2.76
C SER A 135 54.92 -10.82 4.11
N HIS A 136 55.72 -11.89 4.22
CA HIS A 136 56.74 -12.15 5.28
C HIS A 136 56.38 -11.84 6.77
N LEU A 137 56.25 -12.77 7.74
CA LEU A 137 57.27 -13.61 8.47
C LEU A 137 56.57 -14.28 9.70
N PRO A 138 57.22 -15.16 10.52
CA PRO A 138 56.62 -16.41 10.96
C PRO A 138 56.48 -16.56 12.49
N GLY A 139 55.68 -17.55 12.88
CA GLY A 139 55.85 -18.26 14.15
C GLY A 139 54.81 -17.92 15.21
N ARG A 140 53.95 -18.90 15.51
CA ARG A 140 54.00 -19.64 16.77
C ARG A 140 52.97 -20.76 16.78
N ARG A 141 53.46 -21.91 17.20
CA ARG A 141 52.79 -23.20 17.38
C ARG A 141 51.53 -23.07 18.25
N CYS A 142 50.37 -23.52 17.76
CA CYS A 142 49.27 -23.89 18.64
C CYS A 142 49.50 -25.33 19.13
N ARG A 143 49.96 -25.48 20.38
CA ARG A 143 49.96 -26.75 21.10
C ARG A 143 48.85 -26.72 22.15
N ALA A 144 47.91 -27.65 21.99
CA ALA A 144 47.13 -28.38 22.97
C ALA A 144 46.75 -27.71 24.30
N ARG A 145 45.45 -27.70 24.60
CA ARG A 145 44.98 -28.08 25.94
C ARG A 145 43.62 -28.80 25.86
N LEU A 146 43.68 -30.10 26.16
CA LEU A 146 42.56 -30.97 26.50
C LEU A 146 41.71 -30.35 27.62
N LEU A 147 40.38 -30.55 27.55
CA LEU A 147 39.49 -30.79 28.70
C LEU A 147 38.09 -31.21 28.19
N GLN A 148 37.87 -32.52 28.15
CA GLN A 148 36.57 -33.19 28.37
C GLN A 148 36.56 -33.66 29.85
N PRO A 149 35.46 -34.15 30.48
CA PRO A 149 34.18 -34.62 29.90
C PRO A 149 32.88 -34.32 30.72
N ALA A 150 31.77 -34.81 30.16
CA ALA A 150 30.59 -35.41 30.81
C ALA A 150 29.55 -34.54 31.55
N ASN A 151 28.30 -34.57 31.05
CA ASN A 151 27.17 -34.71 31.96
C ASN A 151 26.06 -35.61 31.37
N ARG A 152 25.55 -36.47 32.24
CA ARG A 152 24.59 -37.57 32.00
C ARG A 152 23.19 -37.01 31.74
N TYR A 153 22.49 -37.60 30.77
CA TYR A 153 21.03 -37.56 30.73
C TYR A 153 20.47 -38.57 31.73
N ARG A 154 19.43 -38.15 32.44
CA ARG A 154 18.61 -38.94 33.36
C ARG A 154 17.32 -39.32 32.67
#